data_AF-A0A2H6MZ60-F1
#
_entry.id   AF-A0A2H6MZ60-F1
#
_cell.length_a   1.000
_cell.length_b   1.000
_cell.length_c   1.000
_cell.angle_alpha   90.00
_cell.angle_beta   90.00
_cell.angle_gamma   90.00
#
_symmetry.space_group_name_H-M   'P 1'
#
loop_
_entity.id
_entity.type
_entity.pdbx_description
1 polymer ?
#
loop_
_entity_poly.entity_id
_entity_poly.type
_entity_poly.pdbx_seq_one_letter_code
_entity_poly.pdbx_strand_id
1 'polypeptide(L)'
;LTRLSDLLKYFNSRSCQLVLGAGALPVVGLKTITTKNLALSSRCLQLIVYYIPVIRAHFEARLQPKQFSMLRHFDHITKDYHDHIAEISSKLVAIMDTLFDKLLSKYEVKAPVPSMCFRNICKQMAKMHEAIYDLLPEEQTQMLFLRINASYKFHLKRQLAHLNVINDGGPQNGLVTADVAFYTGNLQALKGLQTLDLNMAEIWEQKR
;
A
#
# COMPACT_ATOMS: atom_id res chain seq x y z
N LEU A 1 -30.20 5.93 17.22
CA LEU A 1 -29.22 6.36 16.21
C LEU A 1 -27.92 6.87 16.81
N THR A 2 -27.94 7.80 17.77
CA THR A 2 -26.73 8.33 18.43
C THR A 2 -25.79 7.23 18.94
N ARG A 3 -26.27 6.28 19.75
CA ARG A 3 -25.45 5.16 20.25
C ARG A 3 -24.82 4.30 19.14
N LEU A 4 -25.51 4.13 18.01
CA LEU A 4 -24.98 3.38 16.87
C LEU A 4 -23.88 4.19 16.16
N SER A 5 -24.11 5.48 15.95
CA SER A 5 -23.07 6.39 15.45
C SER A 5 -21.84 6.39 16.35
N ASP A 6 -22.02 6.42 17.67
CA ASP A 6 -20.93 6.40 18.65
C ASP A 6 -20.17 5.08 18.60
N LEU A 7 -20.87 3.95 18.48
CA LEU A 7 -20.24 2.63 18.33
C LEU A 7 -19.38 2.56 17.06
N LEU A 8 -19.90 3.05 15.91
CA LEU A 8 -19.15 3.08 14.66
C LEU A 8 -17.92 3.98 14.75
N LYS A 9 -18.05 5.16 15.38
CA LYS A 9 -16.91 6.07 15.60
C LYS A 9 -15.87 5.43 16.53
N TYR A 10 -16.32 4.79 17.60
CA TYR A 10 -15.45 4.12 18.57
C TYR A 10 -14.67 2.99 17.90
N PHE A 11 -15.33 2.15 17.10
CA PHE A 11 -14.64 1.07 16.37
C PHE A 11 -13.55 1.62 15.44
N ASN A 12 -13.85 2.67 14.67
CA ASN A 12 -12.87 3.29 13.76
C ASN A 12 -11.65 3.82 14.53
N SER A 13 -11.92 4.65 15.55
CA SER A 13 -10.88 5.27 16.39
C SER A 13 -10.02 4.22 17.10
N ARG A 14 -10.65 3.22 17.72
CA ARG A 14 -9.95 2.17 18.45
C ARG A 14 -9.11 1.29 17.52
N SER A 15 -9.63 0.94 16.34
CA SER A 15 -8.89 0.18 15.34
C SER A 15 -7.66 0.95 14.84
N CYS A 16 -7.81 2.26 14.58
CA CYS A 16 -6.70 3.12 14.19
C CYS A 16 -5.61 3.15 15.28
N GLN A 17 -5.98 3.39 16.54
CA GLN A 17 -5.04 3.40 17.66
C GLN A 17 -4.29 2.07 17.81
N LEU A 18 -4.99 0.95 17.72
CA LEU A 18 -4.41 -0.38 17.92
C LEU A 18 -3.48 -0.78 16.76
N VAL A 19 -3.86 -0.47 15.52
CA VAL A 19 -3.17 -0.92 14.31
C VAL A 19 -2.17 0.12 13.81
N LEU A 20 -2.62 1.33 13.44
CA LEU A 20 -1.75 2.39 12.95
C LEU A 20 -0.93 3.03 14.08
N GLY A 21 -1.56 3.24 15.23
CA GLY A 21 -0.89 3.75 16.44
C GLY A 21 -0.06 2.71 17.19
N ALA A 22 0.01 1.46 16.68
CA ALA A 22 0.73 0.34 17.30
C ALA A 22 0.32 0.04 18.76
N GLY A 23 -0.85 0.51 19.21
CA GLY A 23 -1.35 0.29 20.57
C GLY A 23 -1.62 -1.19 20.90
N ALA A 24 -1.73 -2.06 19.90
CA ALA A 24 -1.88 -3.49 20.12
C ALA A 24 -0.59 -4.17 20.62
N LEU A 25 0.59 -3.64 20.27
CA LEU A 25 1.88 -4.29 20.61
C LEU A 25 2.01 -4.66 22.10
N PRO A 26 1.84 -3.71 23.06
CA PRO A 26 1.93 -4.04 24.47
C PRO A 26 0.75 -4.87 24.98
N VAL A 27 -0.43 -4.75 24.36
CA VAL A 27 -1.67 -5.40 24.83
C VAL A 27 -1.69 -6.89 24.51
N VAL A 28 -1.18 -7.28 23.33
CA VAL A 28 -1.19 -8.67 22.85
C VAL A 28 0.21 -9.30 22.77
N GLY A 29 1.25 -8.61 23.25
CA GLY A 29 2.63 -9.12 23.27
C GLY A 29 3.27 -9.27 21.88
N LEU A 30 2.82 -8.49 20.90
CA LEU A 30 3.40 -8.52 19.55
C LEU A 30 4.64 -7.63 19.47
N LYS A 31 5.63 -8.06 18.67
CA LYS A 31 6.83 -7.25 18.38
C LYS A 31 6.58 -6.16 17.33
N THR A 32 5.66 -6.41 16.39
CA THR A 32 5.36 -5.49 15.30
C THR A 32 3.95 -5.70 14.74
N ILE A 33 3.38 -4.65 14.15
CA ILE A 33 2.14 -4.73 13.37
C ILE A 33 2.54 -5.16 11.96
N THR A 34 2.15 -6.36 11.57
CA THR A 34 2.54 -6.93 10.28
C THR A 34 1.74 -6.34 9.12
N THR A 35 2.25 -6.48 7.89
CA THR A 35 1.53 -6.21 6.64
C THR A 35 0.17 -6.94 6.58
N LYS A 36 0.11 -8.18 7.08
CA LYS A 36 -1.13 -8.95 7.15
C LYS A 36 -2.14 -8.33 8.13
N ASN A 37 -1.67 -7.84 9.30
CA ASN A 37 -2.52 -7.14 10.26
C ASN A 37 -3.13 -5.86 9.64
N LEU A 38 -2.33 -5.10 8.90
CA LEU A 38 -2.77 -3.90 8.19
C LEU A 38 -3.84 -4.23 7.14
N ALA A 39 -3.59 -5.23 6.29
CA ALA A 39 -4.54 -5.65 5.26
C ALA A 39 -5.86 -6.17 5.87
N LEU A 40 -5.80 -7.00 6.92
CA LEU A 40 -6.99 -7.46 7.64
C LEU A 40 -7.78 -6.30 8.24
N SER A 41 -7.11 -5.35 8.89
CA SER A 41 -7.76 -4.16 9.45
C SER A 41 -8.48 -3.35 8.36
N SER A 42 -7.82 -3.14 7.21
CA SER A 42 -8.43 -2.47 6.06
C SER A 42 -9.71 -3.18 5.58
N ARG A 43 -9.70 -4.52 5.50
CA ARG A 43 -10.89 -5.30 5.11
C ARG A 43 -12.01 -5.25 6.13
N CYS A 44 -11.70 -5.27 7.42
CA CYS A 44 -12.69 -5.07 8.47
C CYS A 44 -13.36 -3.68 8.35
N LEU A 45 -12.59 -2.62 8.11
CA LEU A 45 -13.13 -1.28 7.91
C LEU A 45 -14.00 -1.20 6.65
N GLN A 46 -13.56 -1.80 5.54
CA GLN A 46 -14.32 -1.85 4.29
C GLN A 46 -15.64 -2.62 4.45
N LEU A 47 -15.66 -3.68 5.26
CA LEU A 47 -16.89 -4.40 5.58
C LEU A 47 -17.88 -3.50 6.32
N ILE A 48 -17.43 -2.71 7.29
CA ILE A 48 -18.30 -1.75 7.98
C ILE A 48 -18.82 -0.70 7.00
N VAL A 49 -17.96 -0.13 6.16
CA VAL A 49 -18.35 0.82 5.11
C VAL A 49 -19.43 0.24 4.20
N TYR A 50 -19.30 -1.02 3.78
CA TYR A 50 -20.28 -1.71 2.95
C TYR A 50 -21.68 -1.78 3.61
N TYR A 51 -21.73 -1.96 4.93
CA TYR A 51 -23.00 -2.03 5.66
C TYR A 51 -23.59 -0.67 6.06
N ILE A 52 -22.81 0.42 6.08
CA ILE A 52 -23.32 1.75 6.46
C ILE A 52 -24.53 2.17 5.59
N PRO A 53 -24.53 2.05 4.26
CA PRO A 53 -25.69 2.37 3.42
C PRO A 53 -26.94 1.54 3.77
N VAL A 54 -26.77 0.25 4.07
CA VAL A 54 -27.85 -0.66 4.45
C VAL A 54 -28.46 -0.23 5.79
N ILE A 55 -27.61 0.10 6.76
CA ILE A 55 -28.01 0.63 8.06
C ILE A 55 -28.75 1.97 7.88
N ARG A 56 -28.19 2.89 7.08
CA ARG A 56 -28.78 4.21 6.79
C ARG A 56 -30.18 4.05 6.20
N ALA A 57 -30.34 3.22 5.17
CA ALA A 57 -31.62 2.97 4.52
C ALA A 57 -32.66 2.34 5.46
N HIS A 58 -32.23 1.40 6.33
CA HIS A 58 -33.12 0.79 7.32
C HIS A 58 -33.76 1.82 8.25
N PHE A 59 -32.97 2.80 8.72
CA PHE A 59 -33.46 3.86 9.59
C PHE A 59 -34.21 4.94 8.82
N GLU A 60 -33.75 5.32 7.62
CA GLU A 60 -34.44 6.30 6.77
C GLU A 60 -35.90 5.92 6.53
N ALA A 61 -36.18 4.64 6.26
CA ALA A 61 -37.54 4.13 6.08
C ALA A 61 -38.44 4.17 7.34
N ARG A 62 -37.88 4.46 8.52
CA ARG A 62 -38.58 4.41 9.83
C ARG A 62 -38.59 5.73 10.59
N LEU A 63 -37.78 6.70 10.17
CA LEU A 63 -37.68 8.01 10.81
C LEU A 63 -38.75 8.97 10.29
N GLN A 64 -39.15 9.91 11.13
CA GLN A 64 -39.94 11.06 10.67
C GLN A 64 -39.01 12.07 9.96
N PRO A 65 -39.50 12.87 8.98
CA PRO A 65 -38.68 13.83 8.25
C PRO A 65 -37.89 14.80 9.15
N LYS A 66 -38.46 15.21 10.28
CA LYS A 66 -37.81 16.06 11.29
C LYS A 66 -36.55 15.45 11.92
N GLN A 67 -36.35 14.14 11.79
CA GLN A 67 -35.22 13.38 12.34
C GLN A 67 -34.15 13.04 11.28
N PHE A 68 -34.36 13.40 10.01
CA PHE A 68 -33.44 13.05 8.92
C PHE A 68 -32.06 13.69 9.05
N SER A 69 -31.93 14.80 9.78
CA SER A 69 -30.63 15.38 10.13
C SER A 69 -29.70 14.38 10.82
N MET A 70 -30.25 13.42 11.57
CA MET A 70 -29.48 12.37 12.23
C MET A 70 -28.81 11.40 11.24
N LEU A 71 -29.33 11.26 10.01
CA LEU A 71 -28.76 10.38 8.99
C LEU A 71 -27.45 10.94 8.41
N ARG A 72 -27.26 12.27 8.44
CA ARG A 72 -26.01 12.93 7.98
C ARG A 72 -24.78 12.48 8.75
N HIS A 73 -24.95 12.00 9.99
CA HIS A 73 -23.84 11.43 10.75
C HIS A 73 -23.22 10.22 10.06
N PHE A 74 -24.00 9.43 9.31
CA PHE A 74 -23.47 8.27 8.59
C PHE A 74 -22.55 8.69 7.44
N ASP A 75 -22.81 9.82 6.79
CA ASP A 75 -21.97 10.31 5.70
C ASP A 75 -20.58 10.71 6.23
N HIS A 76 -20.55 11.42 7.36
CA HIS A 76 -19.29 11.77 8.03
C HIS A 76 -18.54 10.54 8.52
N ILE A 77 -19.24 9.59 9.17
CA ILE A 77 -18.63 8.32 9.60
C ILE A 77 -18.06 7.57 8.40
N THR A 78 -18.81 7.48 7.30
CA THR A 78 -18.35 6.80 6.08
C THR A 78 -17.05 7.43 5.57
N LYS A 79 -16.96 8.77 5.56
CA LYS A 79 -15.73 9.47 5.19
C LYS A 79 -14.56 9.09 6.12
N ASP A 80 -14.76 9.15 7.43
CA ASP A 80 -13.70 8.85 8.41
C ASP A 80 -13.15 7.41 8.27
N TYR A 81 -14.01 6.46 7.88
CA TYR A 81 -13.57 5.08 7.59
C TYR A 81 -12.75 5.01 6.28
N HIS A 82 -13.16 5.71 5.23
CA HIS A 82 -12.40 5.77 3.98
C HIS A 82 -11.03 6.42 4.19
N ASP A 83 -10.96 7.50 4.97
CA ASP A 83 -9.71 8.17 5.31
C ASP A 83 -8.77 7.19 6.04
N HIS A 84 -9.28 6.44 7.02
CA HIS A 84 -8.50 5.41 7.72
C HIS A 84 -8.05 4.26 6.79
N ILE A 85 -8.90 3.79 5.87
CA ILE A 85 -8.53 2.79 4.85
C ILE A 85 -7.37 3.31 3.99
N ALA A 86 -7.42 4.58 3.57
CA ALA A 86 -6.39 5.23 2.77
C ALA A 86 -5.07 5.41 3.56
N GLU A 87 -5.14 5.71 4.86
CA GLU A 87 -3.97 5.76 5.74
C GLU A 87 -3.28 4.40 5.86
N ILE A 88 -4.04 3.31 5.99
CA ILE A 88 -3.49 1.94 5.99
C ILE A 88 -2.77 1.64 4.67
N SER A 89 -3.39 1.97 3.53
CA SER A 89 -2.76 1.81 2.22
C SER A 89 -1.45 2.60 2.12
N SER A 90 -1.44 3.84 2.61
CA SER A 90 -0.24 4.68 2.64
C SER A 90 0.84 4.13 3.58
N LYS A 91 0.46 3.52 4.71
CA LYS A 91 1.41 2.85 5.62
C LYS A 91 2.06 1.64 4.96
N LEU A 92 1.31 0.86 4.17
CA LEU A 92 1.85 -0.26 3.40
C LEU A 92 2.90 0.21 2.38
N VAL A 93 2.62 1.29 1.65
CA VAL A 93 3.59 1.91 0.73
C VAL A 93 4.83 2.38 1.50
N ALA A 94 4.67 3.07 2.63
CA ALA A 94 5.78 3.58 3.42
C ALA A 94 6.72 2.49 3.97
N ILE A 95 6.20 1.29 4.26
CA ILE A 95 7.02 0.14 4.64
C ILE A 95 7.96 -0.26 3.49
N MET A 96 7.45 -0.30 2.25
CA MET A 96 8.26 -0.64 1.08
C MET A 96 9.19 0.50 0.68
N ASP A 97 8.75 1.75 0.81
CA ASP A 97 9.56 2.95 0.57
C ASP A 97 10.83 2.94 1.45
N THR A 98 10.66 2.72 2.75
CA THR A 98 11.79 2.59 3.70
C THR A 98 12.73 1.44 3.33
N LEU A 99 12.19 0.33 2.83
CA LEU A 99 12.98 -0.81 2.37
C LEU A 99 13.80 -0.44 1.12
N PHE A 100 13.18 0.21 0.14
CA PHE A 100 13.83 0.63 -1.09
C PHE A 100 14.93 1.65 -0.82
N ASP A 101 14.68 2.65 0.02
CA ASP A 101 15.68 3.61 0.47
C ASP A 101 16.93 2.92 1.04
N LYS A 102 16.70 1.97 1.96
CA LYS A 102 17.76 1.21 2.63
C LYS A 102 18.58 0.33 1.67
N LEU A 103 17.93 -0.34 0.71
CA LEU A 103 18.60 -1.28 -0.18
C LEU A 103 19.25 -0.56 -1.37
N LEU A 104 18.55 0.38 -1.99
CA LEU A 104 19.02 1.09 -3.19
C LEU A 104 20.08 2.14 -2.87
N SER A 105 20.11 2.75 -1.68
CA SER A 105 21.22 3.64 -1.28
C SER A 105 22.58 2.94 -1.28
N LYS A 106 22.61 1.61 -1.16
CA LYS A 106 23.81 0.76 -1.18
C LYS A 106 23.98 0.00 -2.49
N TYR A 107 23.13 0.27 -3.48
CA TYR A 107 23.22 -0.39 -4.77
C TYR A 107 24.45 0.11 -5.54
N GLU A 108 25.14 -0.82 -6.18
CA GLU A 108 26.27 -0.59 -7.07
C GLU A 108 26.01 -1.34 -8.37
N VAL A 109 26.34 -0.71 -9.51
CA VAL A 109 26.16 -1.31 -10.83
C VAL A 109 27.36 -2.18 -11.16
N LYS A 110 27.24 -3.48 -10.92
CA LYS A 110 28.26 -4.48 -11.22
C LYS A 110 27.68 -5.88 -11.44
N ALA A 111 28.40 -6.70 -12.18
CA ALA A 111 28.08 -8.13 -12.32
C ALA A 111 28.29 -8.88 -10.98
N PRO A 112 27.56 -9.99 -10.73
CA PRO A 112 26.56 -10.62 -11.61
C PRO A 112 25.17 -10.00 -11.49
N VAL A 113 24.37 -10.14 -12.55
CA VAL A 113 22.92 -9.84 -12.57
C VAL A 113 22.09 -11.13 -12.50
N PRO A 114 20.96 -11.18 -11.75
CA PRO A 114 20.43 -10.11 -10.93
C PRO A 114 21.27 -9.90 -9.66
N SER A 115 21.50 -8.64 -9.32
CA SER A 115 22.27 -8.22 -8.16
C SER A 115 21.60 -8.66 -6.86
N MET A 116 22.38 -8.79 -5.79
CA MET A 116 21.85 -9.16 -4.48
C MET A 116 20.81 -8.14 -3.97
N CYS A 117 20.98 -6.86 -4.33
CA CYS A 117 20.01 -5.81 -4.02
C CYS A 117 18.64 -6.11 -4.65
N PHE A 118 18.61 -6.39 -5.96
CA PHE A 118 17.37 -6.66 -6.69
C PHE A 118 16.72 -7.99 -6.29
N ARG A 119 17.51 -9.03 -5.98
CA ARG A 119 17.00 -10.28 -5.39
C ARG A 119 16.30 -10.03 -4.05
N ASN A 120 16.90 -9.21 -3.19
CA ASN A 120 16.32 -8.88 -1.90
C ASN A 120 15.04 -8.04 -2.04
N ILE A 121 15.02 -7.07 -2.97
CA ILE A 121 13.82 -6.29 -3.29
C ILE A 121 12.68 -7.20 -3.73
N CYS A 122 12.90 -8.03 -4.75
CA CYS A 122 11.86 -8.93 -5.29
C CYS A 122 11.36 -9.90 -4.22
N LYS A 123 12.26 -10.44 -3.39
CA LYS A 123 11.90 -11.32 -2.27
C LYS A 123 10.96 -10.64 -1.27
N GLN A 124 11.20 -9.38 -0.90
CA GLN A 124 10.31 -8.68 0.03
C GLN A 124 8.99 -8.26 -0.63
N MET A 125 9.01 -7.89 -1.92
CA MET A 125 7.79 -7.61 -2.67
C MET A 125 6.88 -8.83 -2.76
N ALA A 126 7.44 -10.01 -3.06
CA ALA A 126 6.70 -11.27 -3.08
C ALA A 126 6.08 -11.57 -1.70
N LYS A 127 6.83 -11.43 -0.62
CA LYS A 127 6.30 -11.59 0.75
C LYS A 127 5.18 -10.62 1.10
N MET A 128 5.30 -9.36 0.66
CA MET A 128 4.22 -8.39 0.83
C MET A 128 2.98 -8.80 0.03
N HIS A 129 3.14 -9.23 -1.22
CA HIS A 129 2.05 -9.72 -2.05
C HIS A 129 1.35 -10.92 -1.41
N GLU A 130 2.10 -11.95 -1.01
CA GLU A 130 1.57 -13.12 -0.30
C GLU A 130 0.76 -12.74 0.96
N ALA A 131 1.21 -11.71 1.69
CA ALA A 131 0.54 -11.28 2.91
C ALA A 131 -0.79 -10.55 2.67
N ILE A 132 -1.03 -10.01 1.46
CA ILE A 132 -2.19 -9.14 1.18
C ILE A 132 -3.10 -9.65 0.07
N TYR A 133 -2.61 -10.48 -0.85
CA TYR A 133 -3.32 -10.85 -2.08
C TYR A 133 -4.63 -11.59 -1.79
N ASP A 134 -4.64 -12.52 -0.83
CA ASP A 134 -5.85 -13.26 -0.43
C ASP A 134 -6.80 -12.43 0.45
N LEU A 135 -6.40 -11.22 0.83
CA LEU A 135 -7.18 -10.35 1.73
C LEU A 135 -7.81 -9.19 0.98
N LEU A 136 -7.03 -8.52 0.13
CA LEU A 136 -7.45 -7.32 -0.58
C LEU A 136 -8.11 -7.68 -1.93
N PRO A 137 -9.12 -6.92 -2.37
CA PRO A 137 -9.60 -7.01 -3.74
C PRO A 137 -8.46 -6.82 -4.76
N GLU A 138 -8.59 -7.46 -5.91
CA GLU A 138 -7.56 -7.44 -6.95
C GLU A 138 -7.22 -6.02 -7.40
N GLU A 139 -8.23 -5.19 -7.68
CA GLU A 139 -8.06 -3.79 -8.07
C GLU A 139 -7.29 -2.98 -7.01
N GLN A 140 -7.61 -3.16 -5.73
CA GLN A 140 -6.89 -2.48 -4.64
C GLN A 140 -5.43 -2.95 -4.54
N THR A 141 -5.20 -4.24 -4.79
CA THR A 141 -3.85 -4.82 -4.82
C THR A 141 -3.05 -4.22 -5.98
N GLN A 142 -3.62 -4.15 -7.18
CA GLN A 142 -3.02 -3.52 -8.36
C GLN A 142 -2.65 -2.06 -8.08
N MET A 143 -3.58 -1.26 -7.56
CA MET A 143 -3.35 0.14 -7.23
C MET A 143 -2.25 0.33 -6.17
N LEU A 144 -2.20 -0.55 -5.17
CA LEU A 144 -1.14 -0.53 -4.16
C LEU A 144 0.23 -0.82 -4.80
N PHE A 145 0.33 -1.84 -5.65
CA PHE A 145 1.58 -2.21 -6.30
C PHE A 145 2.06 -1.16 -7.32
N LEU A 146 1.16 -0.43 -7.98
CA LEU A 146 1.52 0.74 -8.78
C LEU A 146 2.17 1.84 -7.93
N ARG A 147 1.61 2.14 -6.74
CA ARG A 147 2.20 3.12 -5.81
C ARG A 147 3.56 2.64 -5.27
N ILE A 148 3.69 1.36 -4.97
CA ILE A 148 4.97 0.75 -4.55
C ILE A 148 6.01 0.84 -5.68
N ASN A 149 5.61 0.53 -6.93
CA ASN A 149 6.47 0.67 -8.10
C ASN A 149 6.94 2.13 -8.29
N ALA A 150 6.06 3.11 -8.10
CA ALA A 150 6.44 4.53 -8.16
C ALA A 150 7.52 4.89 -7.11
N SER A 151 7.39 4.42 -5.87
CA SER A 151 8.43 4.60 -4.82
C SER A 151 9.75 3.90 -5.20
N TYR A 152 9.68 2.66 -5.68
CA TYR A 152 10.86 1.95 -6.18
C TYR A 152 11.60 2.73 -7.29
N LYS A 153 10.86 3.20 -8.31
CA LYS A 153 11.41 4.01 -9.41
C LYS A 153 12.06 5.29 -8.89
N PHE A 154 11.42 5.98 -7.94
CA PHE A 154 11.97 7.17 -7.31
C PHE A 154 13.35 6.90 -6.65
N HIS A 155 13.45 5.86 -5.83
CA HIS A 155 14.71 5.53 -5.16
C HIS A 155 15.79 5.04 -6.12
N LEU A 156 15.43 4.23 -7.13
CA LEU A 156 16.39 3.74 -8.12
C LEU A 156 16.94 4.91 -8.94
N LYS A 157 16.06 5.77 -9.46
CA LYS A 157 16.42 6.98 -10.20
C LYS A 157 17.40 7.86 -9.42
N ARG A 158 17.12 8.10 -8.14
CA ARG A 158 17.99 8.87 -7.25
C ARG A 158 19.37 8.23 -7.11
N GLN A 159 19.44 6.90 -6.99
CA GLN A 159 20.72 6.19 -6.88
C GLN A 159 21.49 6.19 -8.21
N LEU A 160 20.82 5.98 -9.34
CA LEU A 160 21.46 6.02 -10.67
C LEU A 160 22.09 7.40 -10.94
N ALA A 161 21.38 8.47 -10.58
CA ALA A 161 21.92 9.83 -10.64
C ALA A 161 23.15 10.01 -9.74
N HIS A 162 23.12 9.49 -8.51
CA HIS A 162 24.26 9.55 -7.59
C HIS A 162 25.49 8.77 -8.11
N LEU A 163 25.27 7.66 -8.80
CA LEU A 163 26.33 6.85 -9.42
C LEU A 163 26.77 7.37 -10.80
N ASN A 164 26.16 8.45 -11.31
CA ASN A 164 26.37 8.98 -12.66
C ASN A 164 26.13 7.95 -13.78
N VAL A 165 25.18 7.03 -13.59
CA VAL A 165 24.80 6.04 -14.61
C VAL A 165 23.71 6.62 -15.48
N ILE A 166 23.94 6.62 -16.80
CA ILE A 166 23.05 7.20 -17.79
C ILE A 166 22.52 6.15 -18.77
N ASN A 167 21.51 6.52 -19.56
CA ASN A 167 20.94 5.65 -20.59
C ASN A 167 21.67 5.82 -21.93
N ASP A 168 22.93 5.38 -21.99
CA ASP A 168 23.84 5.53 -23.14
C ASP A 168 24.05 4.25 -23.95
N GLY A 169 23.41 3.14 -23.56
CA GLY A 169 23.65 1.82 -24.15
C GLY A 169 24.99 1.18 -23.79
N GLY A 170 25.75 1.77 -22.86
CA GLY A 170 27.03 1.26 -22.39
C GLY A 170 26.90 0.06 -21.43
N PRO A 171 28.04 -0.51 -20.97
CA PRO A 171 28.03 -1.71 -20.13
C PRO A 171 27.26 -1.54 -18.80
N GLN A 172 27.38 -0.39 -18.14
CA GLN A 172 26.64 -0.11 -16.91
C GLN A 172 25.14 0.01 -17.16
N ASN A 173 24.73 0.68 -18.24
CA ASN A 173 23.34 0.74 -18.66
C ASN A 173 22.77 -0.67 -18.93
N GLY A 174 23.55 -1.54 -19.57
CA GLY A 174 23.18 -2.95 -19.80
C GLY A 174 22.96 -3.73 -18.50
N LEU A 175 23.82 -3.55 -17.50
CA LEU A 175 23.67 -4.19 -16.19
C LEU A 175 22.41 -3.70 -15.44
N VAL A 176 22.16 -2.40 -15.42
CA VAL A 176 20.93 -1.84 -14.82
C VAL A 176 19.69 -2.35 -15.53
N THR A 177 19.72 -2.40 -16.87
CA THR A 177 18.61 -2.91 -17.68
C THR A 177 18.28 -4.36 -17.36
N ALA A 178 19.29 -5.21 -17.18
CA ALA A 178 19.10 -6.60 -16.78
C ALA A 178 18.52 -6.75 -15.36
N ASP A 179 18.99 -5.93 -14.41
CA ASP A 179 18.43 -5.89 -13.05
C ASP A 179 16.96 -5.42 -13.05
N VAL A 180 16.64 -4.37 -13.80
CA VAL A 180 15.27 -3.85 -13.97
C VAL A 180 14.37 -4.87 -14.65
N ALA A 181 14.86 -5.58 -15.67
CA ALA A 181 14.11 -6.66 -16.31
C ALA A 181 13.79 -7.79 -15.30
N PHE A 182 14.73 -8.14 -14.43
CA PHE A 182 14.48 -9.09 -13.34
C PHE A 182 13.39 -8.58 -12.38
N TYR A 183 13.44 -7.31 -11.98
CA TYR A 183 12.40 -6.70 -11.14
C TYR A 183 11.01 -6.78 -11.80
N THR A 184 10.90 -6.31 -13.04
CA THR A 184 9.64 -6.28 -13.80
C THR A 184 9.08 -7.69 -13.99
N GLY A 185 9.91 -8.65 -14.38
CA GLY A 185 9.50 -10.04 -14.55
C GLY A 185 8.98 -10.67 -13.25
N ASN A 186 9.65 -10.42 -12.12
CA ASN A 186 9.17 -10.90 -10.82
C ASN A 186 7.85 -10.24 -10.41
N LEU A 187 7.70 -8.93 -10.62
CA LEU A 187 6.49 -8.20 -10.25
C LEU A 187 5.28 -8.66 -11.09
N GLN A 188 5.45 -8.78 -12.40
CA GLN A 188 4.37 -9.19 -13.31
C GLN A 188 4.06 -10.69 -13.24
N ALA A 189 4.97 -11.53 -12.72
CA ALA A 189 4.67 -12.93 -12.44
C ALA A 189 3.75 -13.13 -11.24
N LEU A 190 3.59 -12.12 -10.38
CA LEU A 190 2.68 -12.18 -9.23
C LEU A 190 1.22 -12.15 -9.71
N LYS A 191 0.38 -12.97 -9.08
CA LYS A 191 -1.03 -13.11 -9.45
C LYS A 191 -1.75 -11.76 -9.32
N GLY A 192 -2.50 -11.40 -10.36
CA GLY A 192 -3.29 -10.17 -10.44
C GLY A 192 -2.47 -8.93 -10.85
N LEU A 193 -1.17 -9.05 -11.10
CA LEU A 193 -0.29 -7.92 -11.47
C LEU A 193 0.25 -7.99 -12.90
N GLN A 194 -0.18 -8.97 -13.71
CA GLN A 194 0.38 -9.25 -15.03
C GLN A 194 0.24 -8.07 -16.02
N THR A 195 -0.84 -7.30 -15.90
CA THR A 195 -1.20 -6.23 -16.83
C THR A 195 -0.81 -4.84 -16.32
N LEU A 196 -0.06 -4.75 -15.22
CA LEU A 196 0.37 -3.45 -14.71
C LEU A 196 1.32 -2.78 -15.69
N ASP A 197 0.98 -1.55 -16.10
CA ASP A 197 1.92 -0.65 -16.73
C ASP A 197 2.85 -0.04 -15.67
N LEU A 198 4.10 -0.49 -15.68
CA LEU A 198 5.09 -0.07 -14.70
C LEU A 198 5.82 1.21 -15.12
N ASN A 199 5.74 1.60 -16.40
CA ASN A 199 6.50 2.69 -17.02
C ASN A 199 7.94 2.81 -16.48
N MET A 200 8.75 1.75 -16.67
CA MET A 200 10.11 1.67 -16.13
C MET A 200 11.09 2.65 -16.79
N ALA A 201 10.74 3.22 -17.96
CA ALA A 201 11.57 4.22 -18.64
C ALA A 201 11.77 5.50 -17.80
N GLU A 202 10.83 5.83 -16.90
CA GLU A 202 10.88 7.00 -16.02
C GLU A 202 12.13 7.07 -15.12
N ILE A 203 12.79 5.93 -14.86
CA ILE A 203 14.01 5.89 -14.04
C ILE A 203 15.17 6.65 -14.69
N TRP A 204 15.12 6.88 -16.00
CA TRP A 204 16.15 7.57 -16.78
C TRP A 204 15.83 9.04 -17.06
N GLU A 205 14.58 9.46 -16.89
CA GLU A 205 14.17 10.84 -17.18
C GLU A 205 14.86 11.82 -16.22
N GLN A 206 15.45 12.91 -16.71
CA GLN A 206 15.94 13.96 -15.81
C GLN A 206 14.75 14.84 -15.36
N LYS A 207 14.78 15.33 -14.10
CA LYS A 207 13.84 16.39 -13.71
C LYS A 207 14.08 17.58 -14.64
N ARG A 208 13.07 17.94 -15.42
CA ARG A 208 13.00 19.26 -16.05
C ARG A 208 12.87 20.33 -14.96
#